data_AF-A0A9D7IVS2-F1
#
_entry.id   AF-A0A9D7IVS2-F1
#
_cell.length_a   1.000
_cell.length_b   1.000
_cell.length_c   1.000
_cell.angle_alpha   90.00
_cell.angle_beta   90.00
_cell.angle_gamma   90.00
#
_symmetry.space_group_name_H-M   'P 1'
#
loop_
_entity.id
_entity.type
_entity.pdbx_description
1 polymer ?
#
loop_
_entity_poly.entity_id
_entity_poly.type
_entity_poly.pdbx_seq_one_letter_code
_entity_poly.pdbx_strand_id
1 'polypeptide(L)'
;MRSRVVTFSFRTDVSRERQDQILNEIAGWKQIEGASHLNRDAKLGLLQRLCYAYVSPDADADDVVRRLTEFSEIETASEPSPPPLIPTWSMEFRAWSSRMEFRLQAERFSM
;
A
#
# COMPACT_ATOMS: atom_id res chain seq x y z
N MET A 1 -16.13 -14.24 2.74
CA MET A 1 -15.20 -13.51 1.85
C MET A 1 -14.39 -12.53 2.72
N ARG A 2 -13.16 -12.18 2.34
CA ARG A 2 -12.34 -11.22 3.10
C ARG A 2 -12.60 -9.82 2.57
N SER A 3 -12.75 -8.84 3.45
CA SER A 3 -12.84 -7.42 3.08
C SER A 3 -11.58 -6.98 2.36
N ARG A 4 -11.73 -6.14 1.34
CA ARG A 4 -10.61 -5.57 0.57
C ARG A 4 -10.22 -4.24 1.21
N VAL A 5 -9.00 -3.78 0.97
CA VAL A 5 -8.51 -2.51 1.52
C VAL A 5 -8.20 -1.59 0.36
N VAL A 6 -8.67 -0.35 0.42
CA VAL A 6 -8.22 0.71 -0.48
C VAL A 6 -7.40 1.68 0.35
N THR A 7 -6.21 2.03 -0.12
CA THR A 7 -5.38 3.08 0.48
C THR A 7 -5.49 4.34 -0.36
N PHE A 8 -5.46 5.50 0.31
CA PHE A 8 -5.51 6.79 -0.38
C PHE A 8 -4.78 7.85 0.44
N SER A 9 -4.50 8.99 -0.20
CA SER A 9 -3.84 10.11 0.46
C SER A 9 -4.51 11.44 0.14
N PHE A 10 -4.58 12.31 1.13
CA PHE A 10 -5.03 13.68 0.95
C PHE A 10 -3.90 14.57 0.40
N ARG A 11 -4.26 15.60 -0.36
CA ARG A 11 -3.32 16.65 -0.78
C ARG A 11 -2.75 17.38 0.43
N THR A 12 -1.57 18.00 0.25
CA THR A 12 -0.83 18.64 1.34
C THR A 12 -1.53 19.84 1.97
N ASP A 13 -2.42 20.49 1.23
CA ASP A 13 -3.16 21.69 1.60
C ASP A 13 -4.49 21.41 2.33
N VAL A 14 -4.91 20.14 2.41
CA VAL A 14 -6.17 19.77 3.07
C VAL A 14 -5.98 19.76 4.58
N SER A 15 -6.76 20.59 5.28
CA SER A 15 -6.71 20.68 6.75
C SER A 15 -7.17 19.40 7.43
N ARG A 16 -6.70 19.15 8.66
CA ARG A 16 -7.05 17.93 9.40
C ARG A 16 -8.56 17.79 9.62
N GLU A 17 -9.25 18.88 9.95
CA GLU A 17 -10.72 18.87 10.11
C GLU A 17 -11.43 18.50 8.80
N ARG A 18 -10.96 18.99 7.66
CA ARG A 18 -11.55 18.63 6.37
C ARG A 18 -11.30 17.16 6.03
N GLN A 19 -10.11 16.65 6.33
CA GLN A 19 -9.81 15.22 6.18
C GLN A 19 -10.76 14.36 7.01
N ASP A 20 -10.99 14.72 8.29
CA ASP A 20 -11.89 14.00 9.18
C ASP A 20 -13.35 14.05 8.70
N GLN A 21 -13.79 15.18 8.12
CA GLN A 21 -15.12 15.28 7.48
C GLN A 21 -15.23 14.31 6.30
N ILE A 22 -14.26 14.32 5.37
CA ILE A 22 -14.27 13.43 4.20
C ILE A 22 -14.22 11.96 4.62
N LEU A 23 -13.42 11.62 5.65
CA LEU A 23 -13.39 10.26 6.19
C LEU A 23 -14.75 9.82 6.75
N ASN A 24 -15.46 10.71 7.45
CA ASN A 24 -16.83 10.44 7.92
C ASN A 24 -17.82 10.30 6.75
N GLU A 25 -17.69 11.12 5.70
CA GLU A 25 -18.51 11.00 4.48
C GLU A 25 -18.28 9.64 3.80
N ILE A 26 -17.02 9.20 3.67
CA ILE A 26 -16.64 7.90 3.09
C ILE A 26 -17.14 6.74 3.96
N ALA A 27 -17.00 6.83 5.29
CA ALA A 27 -17.48 5.80 6.21
C ALA A 27 -19.01 5.62 6.17
N GLY A 28 -19.76 6.62 5.69
CA GLY A 28 -21.20 6.52 5.45
C GLY A 28 -21.59 5.79 4.15
N TRP A 29 -20.63 5.41 3.30
CA TRP A 29 -20.93 4.72 2.05
C TRP A 29 -21.31 3.26 2.30
N LYS A 30 -22.34 2.79 1.60
CA LYS A 30 -22.82 1.40 1.72
C LYS A 30 -21.72 0.36 1.38
N GLN A 31 -20.77 0.74 0.52
CA GLN A 31 -19.66 -0.11 0.09
C GLN A 31 -18.51 -0.19 1.10
N ILE A 32 -18.54 0.62 2.17
CA ILE A 32 -17.42 0.80 3.09
C ILE A 32 -17.82 0.29 4.48
N GLU A 33 -16.99 -0.58 5.06
CA GLU A 33 -17.15 -1.06 6.44
C GLU A 33 -16.53 -0.07 7.44
N GLY A 34 -15.55 0.71 7.00
CA GLY A 34 -14.97 1.80 7.76
C GLY A 34 -13.81 2.49 7.02
N ALA A 35 -13.55 3.75 7.36
CA ALA A 35 -12.44 4.53 6.84
C ALA A 35 -11.71 5.25 7.98
N SER A 36 -10.38 5.31 7.90
CA SER A 36 -9.56 5.96 8.95
C SER A 36 -8.20 6.39 8.42
N HIS A 37 -7.51 7.20 9.23
CA HIS A 37 -6.10 7.50 9.07
C HIS A 37 -5.26 6.24 9.25
N LEU A 38 -4.23 6.07 8.40
CA LEU A 38 -3.27 4.98 8.51
C LEU A 38 -2.45 5.09 9.81
N ASN A 39 -2.06 6.32 10.17
CA ASN A 39 -1.41 6.60 11.44
C ASN A 39 -1.85 7.96 11.98
N ARG A 40 -2.76 7.93 12.96
CA ARG A 40 -3.34 9.15 13.54
C ARG A 40 -2.29 10.03 14.22
N ASP A 41 -1.29 9.42 14.84
CA ASP A 41 -0.29 10.07 15.69
C ASP A 41 1.03 10.36 14.95
N ALA A 42 1.05 10.18 13.63
CA ALA A 42 2.22 10.47 12.83
C ALA A 42 2.66 11.93 13.01
N LYS A 43 3.96 12.16 13.20
CA LYS A 43 4.54 13.52 13.30
C LYS A 43 4.97 14.09 11.96
N LEU A 44 5.17 13.22 10.97
CA LEU A 44 5.54 13.61 9.61
C LEU A 44 4.26 13.93 8.82
N GLY A 45 4.17 15.15 8.27
CA GLY A 45 2.98 15.59 7.52
C GLY A 45 2.63 14.69 6.34
N LEU A 46 3.62 14.07 5.69
CA LEU A 46 3.38 13.10 4.61
C LEU A 46 2.59 11.87 5.10
N LEU A 47 2.87 11.38 6.31
CA LEU A 47 2.23 10.19 6.88
C LEU A 47 0.85 10.50 7.47
N GLN A 48 0.64 11.72 7.97
CA GLN A 48 -0.66 12.16 8.50
C GLN A 48 -1.77 12.17 7.45
N ARG A 49 -1.41 12.24 6.15
CA ARG A 49 -2.35 12.30 5.03
C ARG A 49 -2.76 10.93 4.52
N LEU A 50 -2.06 9.87 4.93
CA LEU A 50 -2.30 8.51 4.47
C LEU A 50 -3.51 7.94 5.19
N CYS A 51 -4.44 7.40 4.42
CA CYS A 51 -5.70 6.83 4.90
C CYS A 51 -5.95 5.47 4.28
N TYR A 52 -6.87 4.72 4.88
CA TYR A 52 -7.38 3.48 4.33
C TYR A 52 -8.90 3.40 4.49
N ALA A 53 -9.55 2.65 3.61
CA ALA A 53 -10.95 2.27 3.71
C ALA A 53 -11.08 0.75 3.52
N TYR A 54 -11.86 0.12 4.39
CA TYR A 54 -12.26 -1.28 4.26
C TYR A 54 -13.48 -1.37 3.36
N VAL A 55 -13.31 -2.03 2.21
CA VAL A 55 -14.37 -2.24 1.23
C VAL A 55 -15.08 -3.55 1.56
N SER A 56 -16.41 -3.47 1.65
CA SER A 56 -17.28 -4.61 1.90
C SER A 56 -17.01 -5.72 0.88
N PRO A 57 -17.07 -7.01 1.28
CA PRO A 57 -16.71 -8.12 0.38
C PRO A 57 -17.55 -8.23 -0.90
N ASP A 58 -18.77 -7.70 -0.87
CA ASP A 58 -19.72 -7.69 -1.99
C ASP A 58 -19.62 -6.43 -2.86
N ALA A 59 -18.76 -5.49 -2.50
CA ALA A 59 -18.59 -4.23 -3.23
C ALA A 59 -17.41 -4.30 -4.21
N ASP A 60 -17.52 -3.52 -5.28
CA ASP A 60 -16.46 -3.35 -6.26
C ASP A 60 -15.42 -2.33 -5.75
N ALA A 61 -14.20 -2.79 -5.50
CA ALA A 61 -13.12 -1.94 -5.04
C ALA A 61 -12.67 -0.93 -6.12
N ASP A 62 -12.80 -1.27 -7.41
CA ASP A 62 -12.42 -0.36 -8.49
C ASP A 62 -13.40 0.82 -8.59
N ASP A 63 -14.69 0.57 -8.37
CA ASP A 63 -15.69 1.65 -8.26
C ASP A 63 -15.44 2.56 -7.05
N VAL A 64 -15.04 1.96 -5.91
CA VAL A 64 -14.65 2.72 -4.72
C VAL A 64 -13.43 3.61 -5.01
N VAL A 65 -12.38 3.06 -5.62
CA VAL A 65 -11.20 3.83 -6.02
C VAL A 65 -11.59 4.98 -6.96
N ARG A 66 -12.44 4.70 -7.96
CA ARG A 66 -12.93 5.71 -8.89
C ARG A 66 -13.73 6.81 -8.20
N ARG A 67 -14.61 6.48 -7.25
CA ARG A 67 -15.35 7.50 -6.46
C ARG A 67 -14.44 8.29 -5.54
N LEU A 68 -13.39 7.69 -4.98
CA LEU A 68 -12.42 8.41 -4.17
C LEU A 68 -11.66 9.45 -5.01
N THR A 69 -11.32 9.15 -6.26
CA THR A 69 -10.63 10.11 -7.14
C THR A 69 -11.51 11.25 -7.65
N GLU A 70 -12.84 11.19 -7.43
CA GLU A 70 -13.76 12.30 -7.70
C GLU A 70 -13.63 13.42 -6.64
N PHE A 71 -13.05 13.15 -5.45
CA PHE A 71 -12.74 14.18 -4.47
C PHE A 71 -11.51 14.98 -4.90
N SER A 72 -11.67 16.30 -5.03
CA SER A 72 -10.56 17.19 -5.39
C SER A 72 -9.43 17.23 -4.36
N GLU A 73 -9.76 16.87 -3.12
CA GLU A 73 -8.90 16.83 -1.94
C GLU A 73 -8.03 15.56 -1.85
N ILE A 74 -8.38 14.51 -2.62
CA ILE A 74 -7.62 13.25 -2.65
C ILE A 74 -6.56 13.33 -3.74
N GLU A 75 -5.31 13.08 -3.37
CA GLU A 75 -4.15 13.11 -4.27
C GLU A 75 -3.97 11.77 -4.99
N THR A 76 -4.11 10.66 -4.27
CA THR A 76 -3.99 9.30 -4.81
C THR A 76 -4.95 8.34 -4.13
N ALA A 77 -5.42 7.32 -4.85
CA ALA A 77 -6.18 6.20 -4.31
C ALA A 77 -5.83 4.92 -5.08
N SER A 78 -5.67 3.79 -4.37
CA SER A 78 -5.31 2.51 -4.96
C SER A 78 -5.64 1.34 -4.05
N GLU A 79 -5.94 0.19 -4.62
CA GLU A 79 -5.86 -1.06 -3.88
C GLU A 79 -4.37 -1.44 -3.71
N PRO A 80 -3.91 -1.86 -2.52
CA PRO A 80 -2.56 -2.37 -2.34
C PRO A 80 -2.43 -3.64 -3.19
N SER A 81 -1.68 -3.53 -4.29
CA SER A 81 -1.35 -4.70 -5.11
C SER A 81 -0.56 -5.68 -4.25
N PRO A 82 -0.78 -7.00 -4.38
CA PRO A 82 0.10 -7.97 -3.76
C PRO A 82 1.54 -7.68 -4.19
N PRO A 83 2.54 -7.89 -3.31
CA PRO A 83 3.93 -7.72 -3.71
C PRO A 83 4.16 -8.54 -4.98
N PRO A 84 4.90 -7.99 -5.97
CA PRO A 84 5.17 -8.73 -7.18
C PRO A 84 5.74 -10.09 -6.78
N LEU A 85 5.16 -11.17 -7.29
CA LEU A 85 5.71 -12.50 -7.13
C LEU A 85 7.14 -12.42 -7.65
N ILE A 86 8.12 -12.34 -6.75
CA ILE A 86 9.51 -12.42 -7.12
C ILE A 86 9.62 -13.78 -7.81
N PRO A 87 9.91 -13.85 -9.13
CA PRO A 87 10.03 -15.14 -9.80
C PRO A 87 11.07 -15.95 -9.02
N THR A 88 10.69 -17.17 -8.62
CA THR A 88 11.49 -18.07 -7.78
C THR A 88 12.90 -18.31 -8.33
N TRP A 89 13.11 -18.10 -9.63
CA TRP A 89 14.41 -18.12 -10.30
C TRP A 89 15.41 -17.05 -9.80
N SER A 90 14.96 -15.96 -9.18
CA SER A 90 15.85 -14.95 -8.58
C SER A 90 16.52 -15.40 -7.27
N MET A 91 16.04 -16.48 -6.63
CA MET A 91 16.76 -17.11 -5.51
C MET A 91 17.89 -18.04 -5.99
N GLU A 92 17.75 -18.64 -7.18
CA GLU A 92 18.80 -19.51 -7.72
C GLU A 92 20.05 -18.73 -8.14
N PHE A 93 19.90 -17.47 -8.58
CA PHE A 93 21.06 -16.64 -8.92
C PHE A 93 21.95 -16.32 -7.70
N ARG A 94 21.37 -16.11 -6.51
CA ARG A 94 22.15 -15.96 -5.27
C ARG A 94 22.78 -17.27 -4.81
N ALA A 95 22.15 -18.41 -5.08
CA ALA A 95 22.73 -19.71 -4.79
C ALA A 95 23.87 -20.08 -5.77
N TRP A 96 23.80 -19.60 -7.02
CA TRP A 96 24.82 -19.83 -8.04
C TRP A 96 26.06 -18.94 -7.85
N SER A 97 25.88 -17.66 -7.50
CA SER A 97 27.01 -16.75 -7.22
C SER A 97 27.82 -17.21 -6.00
N SER A 98 27.17 -17.71 -4.94
CA SER A 98 27.86 -18.27 -3.78
C SER A 98 28.60 -19.58 -4.08
N ARG A 99 28.17 -20.35 -5.10
CA ARG A 99 28.86 -21.58 -5.51
C ARG A 99 30.07 -21.31 -6.42
N MET A 100 30.10 -20.17 -7.11
CA MET A 100 31.18 -19.78 -8.00
C MET A 100 32.32 -19.07 -7.25
N GLU A 101 32.02 -18.32 -6.18
CA GLU A 101 33.04 -17.74 -5.30
C GLU A 101 33.80 -18.81 -4.48
N PHE A 102 33.14 -19.91 -4.09
CA PHE A 102 33.78 -21.00 -3.37
C PHE A 102 34.82 -21.78 -4.20
N ARG A 103 34.70 -21.80 -5.53
CA ARG A 103 35.69 -22.46 -6.41
C ARG A 103 36.96 -21.63 -6.59
N LEU A 104 36.84 -20.30 -6.64
CA LEU A 104 37.99 -19.40 -6.80
C LEU A 104 38.83 -19.25 -5.52
N GLN A 105 38.24 -19.45 -4.33
CA GLN A 105 39.02 -19.44 -3.07
C GLN A 105 39.77 -20.75 -2.83
N ALA A 106 39.28 -21.90 -3.30
CA ALA A 106 39.93 -23.19 -3.12
C ALA A 106 41.22 -23.36 -3.96
N GLU A 107 41.32 -22.68 -5.11
CA GLU A 107 42.51 -22.73 -5.97
C GLU A 107 43.66 -21.83 -5.48
N ARG A 108 43.40 -20.93 -4.50
CA ARG A 108 44.42 -20.00 -3.97
C ARG A 108 45.17 -20.55 -2.74
N PHE A 109 44.78 -21.72 -2.23
CA PHE A 109 45.36 -22.34 -1.02
C PHE A 109 46.00 -23.72 -1.28
N SER A 110 46.25 -24.11 -2.54
CA SER A 110 47.02 -25.32 -2.90
C SER A 110 48.37 -25.01 -3.58
N MET A 111 49.02 -23.90 -3.20
CA MET A 111 50.44 -23.66 -3.49
C MET A 111 51.23 -23.53 -2.20
#